data_AF-A0A3P6RZS4-F1
#
_entry.id   AF-A0A3P6RZS4-F1
#
_cell.length_a   1.000
_cell.length_b   1.000
_cell.length_c   1.000
_cell.angle_alpha   90.00
_cell.angle_beta   90.00
_cell.angle_gamma   90.00
#
_symmetry.space_group_name_H-M   'P 1'
#
loop_
_entity.id
_entity.type
_entity.pdbx_description
1 polymer ?
#
loop_
_entity_poly.entity_id
_entity_poly.type
_entity_poly.pdbx_seq_one_letter_code
_entity_poly.pdbx_strand_id
1 'polypeptide(L)'
;MLEAISNSEQSPPSFFCTYPSVLQYEMVVDIVNNLVLFVDPKKKELAEQRRKLRFACQIIDMKEMRQRIVEQQCELREIVSVVRSLERQLFYMDSQSNGDVDDQKRREIVDEMEDVKAKQLEVSDKLAIYISCYKQRQVEAARATGFNKLEEEDGVAAVARRFEVCFEDCIWKLTESDGQISIAQIQIRNFLYTRTMRIDNSGEHLFEVGTIRVTNLIPDTIYKDTLHRFVLLYTVLEVAYWN
;
A
#
# COMPACT_ATOMS: atom_id res chain seq x y z
N MET A 1 -25.27 73.48 -6.04
CA MET A 1 -26.40 73.02 -5.22
C MET A 1 -26.93 71.77 -5.91
N LEU A 2 -26.30 70.60 -5.73
CA LEU A 2 -26.46 69.68 -4.60
C LEU A 2 -27.91 69.25 -4.41
N GLU A 3 -28.25 68.02 -4.81
CA GLU A 3 -28.58 66.98 -3.84
C GLU A 3 -28.41 65.58 -4.47
N ALA A 4 -27.71 64.73 -3.73
CA ALA A 4 -27.45 63.33 -4.02
C ALA A 4 -28.47 62.49 -3.25
N ILE A 5 -29.11 61.52 -3.93
CA ILE A 5 -29.87 60.46 -3.26
C ILE A 5 -29.02 59.19 -3.36
N SER A 6 -28.45 58.82 -2.22
CA SER A 6 -27.63 57.64 -2.01
C SER A 6 -28.50 56.38 -1.92
N ASN A 7 -28.03 55.34 -2.60
CA ASN A 7 -28.59 54.01 -2.70
C ASN A 7 -28.72 53.30 -1.34
N SER A 8 -29.77 52.49 -1.24
CA SER A 8 -29.97 51.45 -0.24
C SER A 8 -29.04 50.25 -0.51
N GLU A 9 -28.05 50.03 0.35
CA GLU A 9 -27.29 48.77 0.41
C GLU A 9 -27.85 47.88 1.52
N GLN A 10 -28.50 46.79 1.11
CA GLN A 10 -28.84 45.65 1.97
C GLN A 10 -27.57 44.84 2.25
N SER A 11 -27.10 44.86 3.49
CA SER A 11 -26.07 43.95 4.00
C SER A 11 -26.61 42.51 4.08
N PRO A 12 -25.86 41.48 3.63
CA PRO A 12 -26.28 40.09 3.77
C PRO A 12 -26.17 39.63 5.23
N PRO A 13 -26.94 38.61 5.64
CA PRO A 13 -26.91 38.09 7.01
C PRO A 13 -25.56 37.42 7.28
N SER A 14 -24.95 37.78 8.41
CA SER A 14 -23.80 37.11 8.97
C SER A 14 -24.16 35.66 9.31
N PHE A 15 -23.67 34.73 8.50
CA PHE A 15 -23.62 33.31 8.86
C PHE A 15 -22.68 33.17 10.05
N PHE A 16 -23.27 33.08 11.24
CA PHE A 16 -22.58 32.61 12.44
C PHE A 16 -22.13 31.17 12.17
N CYS A 17 -20.83 30.99 11.90
CA CYS A 17 -20.17 29.71 12.02
C CYS A 17 -20.22 29.31 13.49
N THR A 18 -21.19 28.46 13.85
CA THR A 18 -21.20 27.79 15.14
C THR A 18 -20.01 26.84 15.12
N TYR A 19 -18.97 27.16 15.89
CA TYR A 19 -17.90 26.21 16.17
C TYR A 19 -18.56 24.89 16.63
N PRO A 20 -18.20 23.74 16.06
CA PRO A 20 -18.79 22.47 16.45
C PRO A 20 -18.65 22.32 17.97
N SER A 21 -19.72 21.89 18.63
CA SER A 21 -19.65 21.65 20.07
C SER A 21 -18.51 20.66 20.35
N VAL A 22 -17.83 20.79 21.48
CA VAL A 22 -16.68 19.93 21.83
C VAL A 22 -17.00 18.43 21.63
N LEU A 23 -18.26 18.04 21.85
CA LEU A 23 -18.79 16.70 21.61
C LEU A 23 -18.85 16.31 20.12
N GLN A 24 -19.20 17.23 19.22
CA GLN A 24 -19.16 17.00 17.78
C GLN A 24 -17.72 16.86 17.27
N TYR A 25 -16.79 17.63 17.83
CA TYR A 25 -15.37 17.49 17.51
C TYR A 25 -14.82 16.13 18.00
N GLU A 26 -15.15 15.72 19.22
CA GLU A 26 -14.77 14.42 19.77
C GLU A 26 -15.32 13.26 18.93
N MET A 27 -16.60 13.33 18.52
CA MET A 27 -17.19 12.35 17.60
C MET A 27 -16.50 12.31 16.24
N VAL A 28 -16.17 13.46 15.65
CA VAL A 28 -15.46 13.53 14.36
C VAL A 28 -14.04 12.95 14.50
N VAL A 29 -13.33 13.24 15.59
CA VAL A 29 -12.01 12.67 15.88
C VAL A 29 -12.10 11.16 16.08
N ASP A 30 -13.11 10.67 16.78
CA ASP A 30 -13.34 9.23 16.95
C ASP A 30 -13.68 8.54 15.64
N ILE A 31 -14.50 9.13 14.77
CA ILE A 31 -14.79 8.60 13.44
C ILE A 31 -13.50 8.59 12.58
N VAL A 32 -12.73 9.67 12.60
CA VAL A 32 -11.48 9.74 11.83
C VAL A 32 -10.47 8.72 12.36
N ASN A 33 -10.30 8.57 13.67
CA ASN A 33 -9.33 7.64 14.25
C ASN A 33 -9.77 6.17 14.18
N ASN A 34 -11.04 5.88 14.44
CA ASN A 34 -11.57 4.52 14.59
C ASN A 34 -12.31 3.99 13.36
N LEU A 35 -12.58 4.82 12.34
CA LEU A 35 -13.19 4.38 11.08
C LEU A 35 -12.29 4.66 9.87
N VAL A 36 -11.77 5.90 9.74
CA VAL A 36 -11.03 6.32 8.54
C VAL A 36 -9.55 5.94 8.62
N LEU A 37 -8.94 6.10 9.79
CA LEU A 37 -7.55 5.78 10.08
C LEU A 37 -7.40 4.48 10.88
N PHE A 38 -8.50 3.73 11.07
CA PHE A 38 -8.45 2.49 11.81
C PHE A 38 -7.55 1.50 11.12
N VAL A 39 -6.40 1.29 11.74
CA VAL A 39 -5.52 0.19 11.43
C VAL A 39 -5.78 -0.85 12.50
N ASP A 40 -6.24 -2.03 12.06
CA ASP A 40 -6.37 -3.22 12.90
C ASP A 40 -5.15 -3.30 13.85
N PRO A 41 -5.35 -3.41 15.18
CA PRO A 41 -4.27 -3.40 16.15
C PRO A 41 -3.19 -4.46 15.84
N LYS A 42 -3.57 -5.62 15.30
CA LYS A 42 -2.62 -6.65 14.86
C LYS A 42 -1.79 -6.19 13.66
N LYS A 43 -2.42 -5.51 12.69
CA LYS A 43 -1.71 -4.95 11.53
C LYS A 43 -0.78 -3.81 11.94
N LYS A 44 -1.18 -2.99 12.92
CA LYS A 44 -0.34 -1.93 13.48
C LYS A 44 0.89 -2.52 14.17
N GLU A 45 0.71 -3.53 15.00
CA GLU A 45 1.81 -4.22 15.68
C GLU A 45 2.80 -4.84 14.68
N LEU A 46 2.29 -5.58 13.69
CA LEU A 46 3.14 -6.14 12.62
C LEU A 46 3.89 -5.05 11.86
N ALA A 47 3.24 -3.91 11.58
CA ALA A 47 3.90 -2.77 10.93
C ALA A 47 5.01 -2.16 11.81
N GLU A 48 4.80 -2.06 13.12
CA GLU A 48 5.83 -1.60 14.07
C GLU A 48 7.00 -2.58 14.17
N GLN A 49 6.73 -3.89 14.26
CA GLN A 49 7.77 -4.92 14.23
C GLN A 49 8.61 -4.83 12.95
N ARG A 50 7.96 -4.64 11.80
CA ARG A 50 8.64 -4.43 10.51
C ARG A 50 9.51 -3.17 10.53
N ARG A 51 9.06 -2.07 11.14
CA ARG A 51 9.85 -0.84 11.29
C ARG A 51 11.07 -1.05 12.19
N LYS A 52 10.89 -1.71 13.35
CA LYS A 52 11.98 -2.06 14.27
C LYS A 52 13.04 -2.93 13.59
N LEU A 53 12.61 -3.94 12.83
CA LEU A 53 13.52 -4.81 12.10
C LEU A 53 14.29 -4.04 11.01
N ARG A 54 13.64 -3.15 10.26
CA ARG A 54 14.34 -2.27 9.30
C ARG A 54 15.38 -1.39 9.97
N PHE A 55 15.07 -0.82 11.12
CA PHE A 55 16.02 -0.02 11.89
C PHE A 55 17.22 -0.87 12.34
N ALA A 56 16.98 -2.07 12.88
CA ALA A 56 18.05 -2.99 13.22
C ALA A 56 18.94 -3.32 12.00
N CYS A 57 18.35 -3.51 10.82
CA CYS A 57 19.10 -3.76 9.58
C CYS A 57 20.02 -2.61 9.15
N GLN A 58 19.81 -1.39 9.62
CA GLN A 58 20.72 -0.27 9.37
C GLN A 58 22.06 -0.44 10.12
N ILE A 59 22.03 -1.09 11.28
CA ILE A 59 23.18 -1.27 12.16
C ILE A 59 23.95 -2.55 11.82
N ILE A 60 23.25 -3.58 11.34
CA ILE A 60 23.83 -4.89 10.99
C ILE A 60 24.81 -4.74 9.82
N ASP A 61 25.94 -5.46 9.87
CA ASP A 61 26.91 -5.46 8.77
C ASP A 61 26.42 -6.25 7.55
N MET A 62 26.95 -5.96 6.35
CA MET A 62 26.60 -6.64 5.11
C MET A 62 26.89 -8.15 5.14
N LYS A 63 27.99 -8.57 5.79
CA LYS A 63 28.33 -10.00 5.92
C LYS A 63 27.34 -10.72 6.83
N GLU A 64 27.01 -10.12 7.97
CA GLU A 64 26.02 -10.64 8.92
C GLU A 64 24.61 -10.66 8.30
N MET A 65 24.24 -9.64 7.53
CA MET A 65 22.96 -9.60 6.82
C MET A 65 22.85 -10.73 5.80
N ARG A 66 23.92 -11.02 5.05
CA ARG A 66 23.96 -12.18 4.13
C ARG A 66 23.79 -13.50 4.89
N GLN A 67 24.42 -13.64 6.05
CA GLN A 67 24.25 -14.83 6.90
C GLN A 67 22.79 -14.98 7.36
N ARG A 68 22.17 -13.90 7.85
CA ARG A 68 20.75 -13.91 8.25
C ARG A 68 19.82 -14.28 7.10
N ILE A 69 20.09 -13.81 5.88
CA ILE A 69 19.33 -14.21 4.68
C ILE A 69 19.42 -15.74 4.47
N VAL A 70 20.62 -16.31 4.56
CA VAL A 70 20.81 -17.76 4.39
C VAL A 70 20.11 -18.55 5.49
N GLU A 71 20.24 -18.12 6.75
CA GLU A 71 19.56 -18.73 7.90
C GLU A 71 18.05 -18.76 7.70
N GLN A 72 17.44 -17.62 7.36
CA GLN A 72 15.99 -17.52 7.12
C GLN A 72 15.54 -18.32 5.88
N GLN A 73 16.37 -18.41 4.83
CA GLN A 73 16.09 -19.29 3.68
C GLN A 73 16.16 -20.78 4.03
N CYS A 74 17.09 -21.19 4.89
CA CYS A 74 17.15 -22.57 5.39
C CYS A 74 15.91 -22.91 6.21
N GLU A 75 15.56 -22.05 7.17
CA GLU A 75 14.36 -22.22 7.99
C GLU A 75 13.10 -22.30 7.12
N LEU A 76 12.96 -21.44 6.11
CA LEU A 76 11.80 -21.48 5.21
C LEU A 76 11.74 -22.80 4.40
N ARG A 77 12.88 -23.34 3.97
CA ARG A 77 12.93 -24.65 3.30
C ARG A 77 12.51 -25.79 4.22
N GLU A 78 12.93 -25.76 5.48
CA GLU A 78 12.52 -26.72 6.50
C GLU A 78 11.00 -26.66 6.74
N ILE A 79 10.47 -25.45 6.95
CA ILE A 79 9.02 -25.22 7.11
C ILE A 79 8.24 -25.77 5.91
N VAL A 80 8.66 -25.46 4.68
CA VAL A 80 8.00 -25.99 3.46
C VAL A 80 8.07 -27.51 3.40
N SER A 81 9.17 -28.13 3.86
CA SER A 81 9.28 -29.58 3.95
C SER A 81 8.26 -30.17 4.93
N VAL A 82 8.05 -29.52 6.08
CA VAL A 82 7.06 -29.92 7.09
C VAL A 82 5.63 -29.74 6.55
N VAL A 83 5.30 -28.60 5.93
CA VAL A 83 3.97 -28.41 5.31
C VAL A 83 3.68 -29.53 4.31
N ARG A 84 4.66 -29.84 3.44
CA ARG A 84 4.50 -30.93 2.47
C ARG A 84 4.38 -32.31 3.12
N SER A 85 4.99 -32.56 4.29
CA SER A 85 4.82 -33.84 4.97
C SER A 85 3.45 -33.96 5.62
N LEU A 86 2.92 -32.88 6.21
CA LEU A 86 1.56 -32.83 6.75
C LEU A 86 0.50 -32.98 5.65
N GLU A 87 0.68 -32.31 4.50
CA GLU A 87 -0.19 -32.47 3.32
C GLU A 87 -0.21 -33.93 2.83
N ARG A 88 0.96 -34.59 2.78
CA ARG A 88 1.02 -36.02 2.41
C ARG A 88 0.32 -36.90 3.44
N GLN A 89 0.45 -36.62 4.73
CA GLN A 89 -0.23 -37.37 5.78
C GLN A 89 -1.75 -37.26 5.64
N LEU A 90 -2.28 -36.04 5.41
CA LEU A 90 -3.71 -35.82 5.12
C LEU A 90 -4.16 -36.59 3.89
N PHE A 91 -3.38 -36.57 2.80
CA PHE A 91 -3.72 -37.28 1.57
C PHE A 91 -3.80 -38.80 1.76
N TYR A 92 -2.86 -39.40 2.49
CA TYR A 92 -2.89 -40.83 2.77
C TYR A 92 -4.03 -41.23 3.72
N MET A 93 -4.36 -40.38 4.69
CA MET A 93 -5.52 -40.60 5.57
C MET A 93 -6.83 -40.57 4.78
N ASP A 94 -6.99 -39.63 3.85
CA ASP A 94 -8.16 -39.51 2.97
C ASP A 94 -8.26 -40.71 2.00
N SER A 95 -7.12 -41.18 1.49
CA SER A 95 -7.05 -42.33 0.56
C SER A 95 -7.28 -43.69 1.23
N GLN A 96 -7.01 -43.83 2.54
CA GLN A 96 -7.20 -45.08 3.31
C GLN A 96 -8.52 -45.14 4.08
N SER A 97 -9.28 -44.04 4.12
CA SER A 97 -10.57 -43.92 4.80
C SER A 97 -11.68 -44.69 4.07
N ASN A 98 -11.80 -45.99 4.34
CA ASN A 98 -12.97 -46.82 4.02
C ASN A 98 -14.02 -46.79 5.16
N GLY A 99 -14.32 -45.60 5.69
CA GLY A 99 -15.52 -45.36 6.53
C GLY A 99 -15.32 -45.26 8.05
N ASP A 100 -14.10 -45.32 8.58
CA ASP A 100 -13.80 -44.92 9.96
C ASP A 100 -12.78 -43.78 9.93
N VAL A 101 -13.27 -42.55 9.94
CA VAL A 101 -12.43 -41.35 9.87
C VAL A 101 -11.97 -41.05 11.29
N ASP A 102 -10.66 -41.16 11.54
CA ASP A 102 -10.03 -40.58 12.74
C ASP A 102 -10.04 -39.05 12.60
N ASP A 103 -11.25 -38.49 12.73
CA ASP A 103 -11.57 -37.07 12.56
C ASP A 103 -10.78 -36.21 13.54
N GLN A 104 -10.42 -36.78 14.69
CA GLN A 104 -9.61 -36.10 15.70
C GLN A 104 -8.19 -35.88 15.21
N LYS A 105 -7.53 -36.93 14.71
CA LYS A 105 -6.19 -36.83 14.15
C LYS A 105 -6.13 -35.98 12.88
N ARG A 106 -7.20 -35.99 12.08
CA ARG A 106 -7.33 -35.11 10.92
C ARG A 106 -7.36 -33.63 11.34
N ARG A 107 -8.13 -33.30 12.39
CA ARG A 107 -8.16 -31.94 12.95
C ARG A 107 -6.79 -31.51 13.47
N GLU A 108 -6.11 -32.37 14.22
CA GLU A 108 -4.77 -32.09 14.76
C GLU A 108 -3.75 -31.77 13.66
N ILE A 109 -3.74 -32.53 12.55
CA ILE A 109 -2.83 -32.27 11.42
C ILE A 109 -3.18 -30.96 10.71
N VAL A 110 -4.46 -30.59 10.63
CA VAL A 110 -4.89 -29.32 10.04
C VAL A 110 -4.47 -28.15 10.92
N ASP A 111 -4.68 -28.24 12.23
CA ASP A 111 -4.28 -27.21 13.19
C ASP A 111 -2.75 -27.02 13.17
N GLU A 112 -1.98 -28.11 13.22
CA GLU A 112 -0.51 -28.04 13.09
C GLU A 112 -0.08 -27.41 11.75
N MET A 113 -0.78 -27.73 10.66
CA MET A 113 -0.50 -27.12 9.35
C MET A 113 -0.80 -25.62 9.33
N GLU A 114 -1.85 -25.15 10.00
CA GLU A 114 -2.16 -23.73 10.14
C GLU A 114 -1.07 -22.99 10.93
N ASP A 115 -0.61 -23.56 12.04
CA ASP A 115 0.48 -23.02 12.86
C ASP A 115 1.79 -22.92 12.06
N VAL A 116 2.13 -23.99 11.33
CA VAL A 116 3.34 -24.03 10.49
C VAL A 116 3.24 -23.02 9.34
N LYS A 117 2.06 -22.82 8.74
CA LYS A 117 1.82 -21.79 7.71
C LYS A 117 1.89 -20.38 8.27
N ALA A 118 1.39 -20.14 9.49
CA ALA A 118 1.54 -18.86 10.17
C ALA A 118 3.03 -18.53 10.40
N LYS A 119 3.80 -19.52 10.89
CA LYS A 119 5.27 -19.39 11.02
C LYS A 119 5.96 -19.14 9.68
N GLN A 120 5.51 -19.80 8.61
CA GLN A 120 6.02 -19.60 7.25
C GLN A 120 5.90 -18.13 6.82
N LEU A 121 4.74 -17.50 7.07
CA LEU A 121 4.51 -16.11 6.74
C LEU A 121 5.43 -15.18 7.52
N GLU A 122 5.63 -15.42 8.81
CA GLU A 122 6.52 -14.62 9.66
C GLU A 122 7.98 -14.67 9.17
N VAL A 123 8.50 -15.87 8.91
CA VAL A 123 9.88 -16.07 8.41
C VAL A 123 10.04 -15.45 7.02
N SER A 124 9.04 -15.59 6.15
CA SER A 124 9.02 -14.98 4.82
C SER A 124 9.09 -13.44 4.90
N ASP A 125 8.32 -12.84 5.81
CA ASP A 125 8.32 -11.38 6.02
C ASP A 125 9.68 -10.87 6.52
N LYS A 126 10.29 -11.58 7.48
CA LYS A 126 11.65 -11.25 7.97
C LYS A 126 12.67 -11.34 6.85
N LEU A 127 12.64 -12.42 6.08
CA LEU A 127 13.53 -12.63 4.93
C LEU A 127 13.38 -11.51 3.88
N ALA A 128 12.14 -11.11 3.57
CA ALA A 128 11.88 -10.04 2.62
C ALA A 128 12.51 -8.70 3.06
N ILE A 129 12.45 -8.38 4.35
CA ILE A 129 13.10 -7.19 4.91
C ILE A 129 14.62 -7.28 4.78
N TYR A 130 15.24 -8.39 5.18
CA TYR A 130 16.68 -8.57 5.06
C TYR A 130 17.16 -8.46 3.61
N ILE A 131 16.46 -9.09 2.66
CA ILE A 131 16.79 -8.99 1.23
C ILE A 131 16.66 -7.54 0.74
N SER A 132 15.58 -6.85 1.13
CA SER A 132 15.36 -5.45 0.74
C SER A 132 16.48 -4.55 1.24
N CYS A 133 16.86 -4.66 2.52
CA CYS A 133 17.95 -3.88 3.10
C CYS A 133 19.30 -4.21 2.43
N TYR A 134 19.57 -5.49 2.15
CA TYR A 134 20.80 -5.92 1.49
C TYR A 134 20.92 -5.38 0.07
N LYS A 135 19.83 -5.43 -0.71
CA LYS A 135 19.77 -4.86 -2.06
C LYS A 135 19.90 -3.35 -2.04
N GLN A 136 19.26 -2.68 -1.08
CA GLN A 136 19.36 -1.23 -0.93
C GLN A 136 20.81 -0.79 -0.69
N ARG A 137 21.53 -1.44 0.24
CA ARG A 137 22.94 -1.11 0.51
C ARG A 137 23.87 -1.42 -0.66
N GLN A 138 23.59 -2.47 -1.44
CA GLN A 138 24.32 -2.72 -2.69
C GLN A 138 24.13 -1.59 -3.71
N VAL A 139 22.91 -1.08 -3.86
CA VAL A 139 22.62 0.06 -4.74
C VAL A 139 23.30 1.33 -4.24
N GLU A 140 23.28 1.59 -2.93
CA GLU A 140 23.96 2.74 -2.31
C GLU A 140 25.49 2.67 -2.51
N ALA A 141 26.10 1.49 -2.32
CA ALA A 141 27.54 1.30 -2.57
C ALA A 141 27.91 1.47 -4.06
N ALA A 142 27.07 0.97 -4.98
CA ALA A 142 27.24 1.16 -6.41
C ALA A 142 27.07 2.63 -6.84
N ARG A 143 26.16 3.37 -6.18
CA ARG A 143 25.99 4.81 -6.38
C ARG A 143 27.19 5.59 -5.85
N ALA A 144 27.67 5.31 -4.64
CA ALA A 144 28.84 5.97 -4.08
C ALA A 144 30.10 5.80 -4.94
N THR A 145 30.25 4.63 -5.58
CA THR A 145 31.35 4.37 -6.53
C THR A 145 31.13 5.02 -7.91
N GLY A 146 29.87 5.25 -8.32
CA GLY A 146 29.51 5.98 -9.54
C GLY A 146 29.54 7.51 -9.39
N PHE A 147 29.29 8.04 -8.20
CA PHE A 147 29.29 9.47 -7.87
C PHE A 147 30.67 10.12 -8.05
N ASN A 148 31.75 9.39 -7.72
CA ASN A 148 33.13 9.85 -7.94
C ASN A 148 33.47 10.10 -9.43
N LYS A 149 32.57 9.81 -10.38
CA LYS A 149 32.77 10.02 -11.81
C LYS A 149 31.88 11.10 -12.44
N LEU A 150 30.91 11.67 -11.72
CA LEU A 150 29.85 12.51 -12.31
C LEU A 150 29.78 13.94 -11.75
N GLU A 151 30.61 14.32 -10.78
CA GLU A 151 30.63 15.69 -10.23
C GLU A 151 31.18 16.78 -11.18
N GLU A 152 31.59 16.44 -12.42
CA GLU A 152 32.12 17.43 -13.37
C GLU A 152 31.11 18.01 -14.38
N GLU A 153 29.87 17.51 -14.50
CA GLU A 153 28.92 18.06 -15.49
C GLU A 153 27.51 18.33 -14.94
N ASP A 154 27.25 19.64 -14.82
CA ASP A 154 25.99 20.35 -14.98
C ASP A 154 25.03 20.46 -13.77
N GLY A 155 24.60 21.70 -13.52
CA GLY A 155 23.88 22.18 -12.33
C GLY A 155 22.44 21.70 -12.17
N VAL A 156 22.08 20.56 -12.77
CA VAL A 156 20.82 19.85 -12.55
C VAL A 156 21.19 18.53 -11.92
N ALA A 157 20.84 18.33 -10.64
CA ALA A 157 21.11 17.07 -9.95
C ALA A 157 20.68 15.89 -10.83
N ALA A 158 21.68 15.13 -11.30
CA ALA A 158 21.44 14.10 -12.31
C ALA A 158 20.40 13.10 -11.81
N VAL A 159 19.57 12.59 -12.73
CA VAL A 159 18.46 11.68 -12.39
C VAL A 159 19.04 10.32 -11.99
N ALA A 160 18.85 9.93 -10.73
CA ALA A 160 19.36 8.67 -10.18
C ALA A 160 18.53 7.45 -10.62
N ARG A 161 17.22 7.64 -10.80
CA ARG A 161 16.28 6.59 -11.22
C ARG A 161 14.95 7.19 -11.65
N ARG A 162 14.34 6.63 -12.70
CA ARG A 162 12.97 6.96 -13.12
C ARG A 162 12.13 5.69 -13.14
N PHE A 163 10.96 5.74 -12.51
CA PHE A 163 9.96 4.66 -12.54
C PHE A 163 8.72 5.15 -13.26
N GLU A 164 8.20 4.33 -14.15
CA GLU A 164 7.00 4.65 -14.89
C GLU A 164 6.01 3.49 -14.84
N VAL A 165 4.75 3.85 -14.63
CA VAL A 165 3.62 2.94 -14.75
C VAL A 165 2.65 3.60 -15.72
N CYS A 166 2.36 2.94 -16.84
CA CYS A 166 1.42 3.45 -17.83
C CYS A 166 0.41 2.39 -18.23
N PHE A 167 -0.82 2.82 -18.53
CA PHE A 167 -1.83 1.99 -19.16
C PHE A 167 -2.81 2.84 -19.96
N GLU A 168 -3.28 2.30 -21.08
CA GLU A 168 -4.22 2.98 -21.97
C GLU A 168 -5.66 2.92 -21.44
N ASP A 169 -6.10 1.75 -20.96
CA ASP A 169 -7.44 1.53 -20.40
C ASP A 169 -7.35 0.54 -19.23
N CYS A 170 -7.83 0.94 -18.05
CA CYS A 170 -7.93 0.11 -16.85
C CYS A 170 -9.36 0.15 -16.35
N ILE A 171 -9.99 -1.02 -16.23
CA ILE A 171 -11.35 -1.17 -15.74
C ILE A 171 -11.30 -1.99 -14.45
N TRP A 172 -11.73 -1.36 -13.36
CA TRP A 172 -11.88 -2.03 -12.08
C TRP A 172 -13.36 -2.12 -11.71
N LYS A 173 -13.81 -3.31 -11.33
CA LYS A 173 -15.19 -3.56 -10.87
C LYS A 173 -15.19 -3.89 -9.40
N LEU A 174 -16.02 -3.18 -8.64
CA LEU A 174 -16.38 -3.55 -7.29
C LEU A 174 -17.51 -4.57 -7.35
N THR A 175 -17.29 -5.75 -6.81
CA THR A 175 -18.29 -6.82 -6.74
C THR A 175 -18.67 -7.10 -5.29
N GLU A 176 -19.83 -7.74 -5.11
CA GLU A 176 -20.21 -8.36 -3.84
C GLU A 176 -19.26 -9.51 -3.46
N SER A 177 -19.34 -10.00 -2.21
CA SER A 177 -18.46 -11.03 -1.67
C SER A 177 -18.51 -12.37 -2.41
N ASP A 178 -19.61 -12.64 -3.13
CA ASP A 178 -19.79 -13.82 -3.97
C ASP A 178 -19.27 -13.62 -5.41
N GLY A 179 -18.86 -12.41 -5.78
CA GLY A 179 -18.36 -12.04 -7.10
C GLY A 179 -19.41 -11.97 -8.22
N GLN A 180 -20.69 -12.24 -7.94
CA GLN A 180 -21.73 -12.34 -8.97
C GLN A 180 -22.32 -10.98 -9.32
N ILE A 181 -22.52 -10.13 -8.31
CA ILE A 181 -23.14 -8.81 -8.49
C ILE A 181 -22.05 -7.75 -8.56
N SER A 182 -21.97 -7.05 -9.69
CA SER A 182 -21.11 -5.87 -9.82
C SER A 182 -21.86 -4.64 -9.31
N ILE A 183 -21.29 -3.97 -8.32
CA ILE A 183 -21.87 -2.81 -7.63
C ILE A 183 -21.48 -1.52 -8.35
N ALA A 184 -20.21 -1.37 -8.68
CA ALA A 184 -19.68 -0.19 -9.35
C ALA A 184 -18.51 -0.56 -10.26
N GLN A 185 -18.26 0.30 -11.26
CA GLN A 185 -17.12 0.18 -12.14
C GLN A 185 -16.39 1.52 -12.24
N ILE A 186 -15.07 1.46 -12.14
CA ILE A 186 -14.17 2.57 -12.39
C ILE A 186 -13.41 2.25 -13.68
N GLN A 187 -13.41 3.19 -14.62
CA GLN A 187 -12.61 3.13 -15.83
C GLN A 187 -11.64 4.31 -15.87
N ILE A 188 -10.36 4.01 -15.96
CA ILE A 188 -9.27 4.99 -16.04
C ILE A 188 -8.59 4.82 -17.40
N ARG A 189 -8.47 5.91 -18.16
CA ARG A 189 -7.82 5.92 -19.47
C ARG A 189 -6.67 6.89 -19.54
N ASN A 190 -5.68 6.53 -20.37
CA ASN A 190 -4.46 7.29 -20.62
C ASN A 190 -3.80 7.69 -19.31
N PHE A 191 -3.45 6.66 -18.52
CA PHE A 191 -2.76 6.82 -17.26
C PHE A 191 -1.25 6.78 -17.48
N LEU A 192 -0.57 7.75 -16.90
CA LEU A 192 0.88 7.75 -16.75
C LEU A 192 1.23 8.24 -15.36
N TYR A 193 1.95 7.42 -14.62
CA TYR A 193 2.59 7.81 -13.37
C TYR A 193 4.10 7.72 -13.55
N THR A 194 4.78 8.84 -13.32
CA THR A 194 6.24 8.92 -13.36
C THR A 194 6.75 9.35 -11.99
N ARG A 195 7.69 8.57 -11.44
CA ARG A 195 8.46 8.92 -10.25
C ARG A 195 9.92 9.09 -10.62
N THR A 196 10.41 10.32 -10.54
CA THR A 196 11.82 10.63 -10.75
C THR A 196 12.49 10.78 -9.39
N MET A 197 13.58 10.05 -9.18
CA MET A 197 14.46 10.22 -8.02
C MET A 197 15.76 10.81 -8.53
N ARG A 198 16.16 11.95 -7.96
CA ARG A 198 17.44 12.60 -8.23
C ARG A 198 18.51 12.08 -7.28
N ILE A 199 19.75 12.37 -7.64
CA ILE A 199 20.95 11.90 -6.97
C ILE A 199 21.13 12.55 -5.58
N ASP A 200 20.63 13.77 -5.39
CA ASP A 200 20.65 14.56 -4.15
C ASP A 200 19.53 14.19 -3.16
N ASN A 201 18.89 13.03 -3.32
CA ASN A 201 17.70 12.60 -2.58
C ASN A 201 16.44 13.47 -2.78
N SER A 202 16.46 14.44 -3.70
CA SER A 202 15.23 15.06 -4.18
C SER A 202 14.51 14.16 -5.18
N GLY A 203 13.25 14.47 -5.46
CA GLY A 203 12.46 13.71 -6.42
C GLY A 203 11.14 14.38 -6.74
N GLU A 204 10.50 13.89 -7.78
CA GLU A 204 9.21 14.39 -8.25
C GLU A 204 8.29 13.21 -8.57
N HIS A 205 7.00 13.45 -8.37
CA HIS A 205 5.93 12.54 -8.71
C HIS A 205 5.01 13.26 -9.69
N LEU A 206 4.88 12.70 -10.88
CA LEU A 206 4.01 13.17 -11.95
C LEU A 206 2.89 12.14 -12.12
N PHE A 207 1.66 12.64 -12.06
CA PHE A 207 0.46 11.83 -12.18
C PHE A 207 -0.42 12.42 -13.29
N GLU A 208 -0.56 11.69 -14.38
CA GLU A 208 -1.33 12.07 -15.55
C GLU A 208 -2.46 11.06 -15.76
N VAL A 209 -3.68 11.56 -15.88
CA VAL A 209 -4.86 10.74 -16.16
C VAL A 209 -5.73 11.44 -17.18
N GLY A 210 -5.88 10.81 -18.36
CA GLY A 210 -6.72 11.36 -19.42
C GLY A 210 -8.19 11.43 -19.02
N THR A 211 -8.81 10.29 -18.68
CA THR A 211 -10.21 10.29 -18.22
C THR A 211 -10.45 9.29 -17.10
N ILE A 212 -11.19 9.72 -16.09
CA ILE A 212 -11.78 8.83 -15.08
C ILE A 212 -13.29 8.81 -15.28
N ARG A 213 -13.87 7.62 -15.33
CA ARG A 213 -15.32 7.38 -15.33
C ARG A 213 -15.68 6.43 -14.20
N VAL A 214 -16.68 6.80 -13.41
CA VAL A 214 -17.25 5.94 -12.37
C VAL A 214 -18.71 5.69 -12.70
N THR A 215 -19.06 4.42 -12.93
CA THR A 215 -20.41 3.97 -13.24
C THR A 215 -20.98 3.15 -12.10
N ASN A 216 -22.22 3.45 -11.72
CA ASN A 216 -23.01 2.62 -10.83
C ASN A 216 -23.64 1.48 -11.64
N LEU A 217 -23.41 0.24 -11.21
CA LEU A 217 -23.90 -0.96 -11.89
C LEU A 217 -25.13 -1.59 -11.20
N ILE A 218 -25.61 -0.99 -10.11
CA ILE A 218 -26.84 -1.43 -9.43
C ILE A 218 -28.07 -1.14 -10.32
N PRO A 219 -29.05 -2.08 -10.41
CA PRO A 219 -30.31 -1.85 -11.11
C PRO A 219 -31.08 -0.64 -10.54
N ASP A 220 -31.84 0.06 -11.39
CA ASP A 220 -32.75 1.15 -11.00
C ASP A 220 -32.13 2.38 -10.32
N THR A 221 -30.83 2.61 -10.49
CA THR A 221 -30.18 3.81 -9.94
C THR A 221 -30.49 5.04 -10.79
N ILE A 222 -30.80 6.16 -10.11
CA ILE A 222 -31.04 7.47 -10.74
C ILE A 222 -29.72 8.03 -11.34
N TYR A 223 -28.58 7.68 -10.74
CA TYR A 223 -27.25 8.15 -11.14
C TYR A 223 -26.41 6.99 -11.69
N LYS A 224 -26.54 6.73 -12.99
CA LYS A 224 -25.74 5.70 -13.68
C LYS A 224 -24.25 6.08 -13.80
N ASP A 225 -23.95 7.36 -13.96
CA ASP A 225 -22.60 7.89 -13.97
C ASP A 225 -22.42 8.77 -12.72
N THR A 226 -21.70 8.27 -11.72
CA THR A 226 -21.41 9.00 -10.48
C THR A 226 -20.33 10.06 -10.70
N LEU A 227 -19.41 9.80 -11.64
CA LEU A 227 -18.37 10.72 -12.04
C LEU A 227 -18.11 10.54 -13.53
N HIS A 228 -18.53 11.52 -14.34
CA HIS A 228 -18.39 11.48 -15.79
C HIS A 228 -17.33 12.46 -16.25
N ARG A 229 -16.20 11.94 -16.74
CA ARG A 229 -15.14 12.68 -17.45
C ARG A 229 -14.46 13.77 -16.60
N PHE A 230 -13.81 13.36 -15.51
CA PHE A 230 -12.74 14.19 -14.95
C PHE A 230 -11.47 14.03 -15.80
N VAL A 231 -10.91 15.16 -16.21
CA VAL A 231 -9.58 15.25 -16.80
C VAL A 231 -8.69 15.87 -15.73
N LEU A 232 -7.71 15.10 -15.22
CA LEU A 232 -6.69 15.65 -14.34
C LEU A 232 -5.48 16.01 -15.20
N LEU A 233 -5.43 17.28 -15.61
CA LEU A 233 -4.24 17.86 -16.21
C LEU A 233 -3.34 18.34 -15.06
N TYR A 234 -2.33 17.53 -14.77
CA TYR A 234 -1.12 17.88 -14.00
C TYR A 234 -1.34 18.25 -12.52
N THR A 235 -1.10 17.29 -11.63
CA THR A 235 -0.63 17.58 -10.26
C THR A 235 0.85 17.23 -10.18
N VAL A 236 1.70 18.26 -10.17
CA VAL A 236 3.11 18.12 -9.78
C VAL A 236 3.17 18.31 -8.27
N LEU A 237 3.37 17.21 -7.54
CA LEU A 237 3.67 17.26 -6.11
C LEU A 237 5.19 17.17 -5.97
N GLU A 238 5.81 18.34 -5.84
CA GLU A 238 7.22 18.43 -5.49
C GLU A 238 7.36 18.15 -4.00
N VAL A 239 7.76 16.93 -3.67
CA VAL A 239 8.01 16.53 -2.28
C VAL A 239 9.51 16.63 -2.03
N ALA A 240 9.95 17.80 -1.56
CA ALA A 240 11.28 17.97 -1.01
C ALA A 240 11.31 17.27 0.36
N TYR A 241 11.91 16.07 0.41
CA TYR A 241 12.24 15.42 1.67
C TYR A 241 13.45 16.14 2.27
N TRP A 242 13.21 17.11 3.16
CA TRP A 242 14.24 17.64 4.05
C TRP A 242 14.54 16.56 5.10
N ASN A 243 15.76 16.01 5.08
CA ASN A 243 16.30 15.23 6.20
C ASN A 243 16.73 16.20 7.31
#